data_AF-A0A4R2HSI5-F1
#
_entry.id   AF-A0A4R2HSI5-F1
#
_cell.length_a   1.000
_cell.length_b   1.000
_cell.length_c   1.000
_cell.angle_alpha   90.00
_cell.angle_beta   90.00
_cell.angle_gamma   90.00
#
_symmetry.space_group_name_H-M   'P 1'
#
loop_
_entity.id
_entity.type
_entity.pdbx_description
1 polymer ?
#
loop_
_entity_poly.entity_id
_entity_poly.type
_entity_poly.pdbx_seq_one_letter_code
_entity_poly.pdbx_strand_id
1 'polypeptide(L)'
;MEAMRPFVTPLTAFHDHTAPSDWLEGLVKAYVGDGLANDFYREIASFVDAETRALVLEVFADSGQAEFVVDRVRAAIEEDPKLGGRLALWGRRLVGEALSQAQRIAADRDSLAALLAGSVDRPGLDLAAIGRMLTRLTEAHTARMTALGLQA
;
A
#
# COMPACT_ATOMS: atom_id res chain seq x y z
N MET A 1 1.57 10.03 21.29
CA MET A 1 1.00 8.66 21.23
C MET A 1 -0.51 8.68 21.02
N GLU A 2 -1.27 9.63 21.58
CA GLU A 2 -2.74 9.67 21.44
C GLU A 2 -3.25 9.71 20.00
N ALA A 3 -2.59 10.45 19.11
CA ALA A 3 -2.93 10.51 17.68
C ALA A 3 -2.79 9.16 16.96
N MET A 4 -1.86 8.29 17.39
CA MET A 4 -1.61 6.99 16.77
C MET A 4 -2.56 5.89 17.27
N ARG A 5 -3.07 6.02 18.50
CA ARG A 5 -3.93 5.04 19.18
C ARG A 5 -5.03 4.43 18.29
N PRO A 6 -5.76 5.22 17.48
CA PRO A 6 -6.85 4.67 16.66
C PRO A 6 -6.39 3.80 15.48
N PHE A 7 -5.13 3.96 15.05
CA PHE A 7 -4.56 3.21 13.94
C PHE A 7 -3.85 1.93 14.39
N VAL A 8 -3.58 1.78 15.69
CA VAL A 8 -2.88 0.61 16.24
C VAL A 8 -3.59 -0.69 15.88
N THR A 9 -4.87 -0.83 16.23
CA THR A 9 -5.64 -2.06 15.96
C THR A 9 -5.67 -2.44 14.48
N PRO A 10 -6.05 -1.56 13.53
CA PRO A 10 -6.07 -1.93 12.12
C PRO A 10 -4.68 -2.20 11.55
N LEU A 11 -3.62 -1.48 11.97
CA LEU A 11 -2.25 -1.81 11.54
C LEU A 11 -1.79 -3.16 12.10
N THR A 12 -2.03 -3.45 13.38
CA THR A 12 -1.72 -4.74 13.98
C THR A 12 -2.45 -5.86 13.24
N ALA A 13 -3.74 -5.69 12.97
CA ALA A 13 -4.52 -6.66 12.20
C ALA A 13 -3.93 -6.86 10.79
N PHE A 14 -3.54 -5.80 10.08
CA PHE A 14 -2.85 -5.95 8.79
C PHE A 14 -1.59 -6.82 8.94
N HIS A 15 -0.74 -6.54 9.92
CA HIS A 15 0.49 -7.30 10.12
C HIS A 15 0.24 -8.77 10.50
N ASP A 16 -0.74 -9.04 11.36
CA ASP A 16 -1.12 -10.39 11.77
C ASP A 16 -1.67 -11.21 10.60
N HIS A 17 -2.55 -10.62 9.78
CA HIS A 17 -3.11 -11.28 8.59
C HIS A 17 -2.11 -11.38 7.43
N THR A 18 -0.98 -10.70 7.53
CA THR A 18 0.11 -10.71 6.54
C THR A 18 1.44 -11.13 7.17
N ALA A 19 1.44 -11.97 8.20
CA ALA A 19 2.67 -12.54 8.74
C ALA A 19 3.34 -13.44 7.67
N PRO A 20 4.57 -13.12 7.22
CA PRO A 20 5.24 -13.93 6.20
C PRO A 20 5.64 -15.29 6.78
N SER A 21 5.46 -16.34 5.99
CA SER A 21 5.84 -17.71 6.38
C SER A 21 7.33 -18.00 6.19
N ASP A 22 8.01 -17.22 5.34
CA ASP A 22 9.43 -17.32 5.09
C ASP A 22 10.04 -15.96 4.71
N TRP A 23 11.34 -15.99 4.40
CA TRP A 23 12.09 -14.79 4.05
C TRP A 23 11.67 -14.17 2.71
N LEU A 24 11.31 -14.97 1.71
CA LEU A 24 10.88 -14.45 0.40
C LEU A 24 9.54 -13.73 0.51
N GLU A 25 8.59 -14.26 1.28
CA GLU A 25 7.35 -13.56 1.62
C GLU A 25 7.62 -12.28 2.41
N GLY A 26 8.64 -12.27 3.27
CA GLY A 26 9.12 -11.07 3.97
C GLY A 26 9.63 -10.00 3.00
N LEU A 27 10.45 -10.38 2.02
CA LEU A 27 10.94 -9.46 0.98
C LEU A 27 9.79 -8.91 0.13
N VAL A 28 8.90 -9.78 -0.35
CA VAL A 28 7.73 -9.35 -1.14
C VAL A 28 6.84 -8.41 -0.31
N LYS A 29 6.64 -8.70 0.98
CA LYS A 29 5.87 -7.83 1.88
C LYS A 29 6.52 -6.45 2.03
N ALA A 30 7.83 -6.37 2.22
CA ALA A 30 8.53 -5.10 2.32
C ALA A 30 8.38 -4.30 1.01
N TYR A 31 8.67 -4.91 -0.14
CA TYR A 31 8.60 -4.23 -1.44
C TYR A 31 7.18 -3.80 -1.84
N VAL A 32 6.20 -4.70 -1.71
CA VAL A 32 4.81 -4.40 -2.08
C VAL A 32 4.17 -3.47 -1.06
N GLY A 33 4.43 -3.68 0.24
CA GLY A 33 3.90 -2.87 1.33
C GLY A 33 4.40 -1.43 1.27
N ASP A 34 5.71 -1.22 1.14
CA ASP A 34 6.30 0.11 1.02
C ASP A 34 5.82 0.82 -0.24
N GLY A 35 5.76 0.10 -1.38
CA GLY A 35 5.25 0.65 -2.63
C GLY A 35 3.78 1.08 -2.54
N LEU A 36 2.93 0.24 -1.94
CA LEU A 36 1.50 0.56 -1.77
C LEU A 36 1.29 1.77 -0.85
N ALA A 37 2.04 1.82 0.26
CA ALA A 37 2.02 2.96 1.16
C ALA A 37 2.45 4.24 0.45
N ASN A 38 3.60 4.22 -0.23
CA ASN A 38 4.13 5.38 -0.95
C ASN A 38 3.13 5.91 -1.99
N ASP A 39 2.56 5.03 -2.81
CA ASP A 39 1.57 5.44 -3.82
C ASP A 39 0.34 6.10 -3.17
N PHE A 40 -0.20 5.49 -2.11
CA PHE A 40 -1.33 6.05 -1.39
C PHE A 40 -1.00 7.43 -0.79
N TYR A 41 0.17 7.56 -0.17
CA TYR A 41 0.61 8.82 0.42
C TYR A 41 0.79 9.91 -0.65
N ARG A 42 1.31 9.58 -1.83
CA ARG A 42 1.42 10.51 -2.96
C ARG A 42 0.06 10.96 -3.49
N GLU A 43 -0.90 10.05 -3.56
CA GLU A 43 -2.27 10.35 -3.96
C GLU A 43 -2.92 11.34 -2.98
N ILE A 44 -2.88 11.05 -1.68
CA ILE A 44 -3.49 11.93 -0.66
C ILE A 44 -2.77 13.26 -0.52
N ALA A 45 -1.45 13.30 -0.79
CA ALA A 45 -0.65 14.51 -0.69
C ALA A 45 -1.13 15.63 -1.65
N SER A 46 -1.87 15.27 -2.71
CA SER A 46 -2.47 16.24 -3.61
C SER A 46 -3.71 16.97 -3.03
N PHE A 47 -4.23 16.50 -1.89
CA PHE A 47 -5.46 17.02 -1.26
C PHE A 47 -5.24 17.69 0.10
N VAL A 48 -3.98 17.81 0.55
CA VAL A 48 -3.59 18.51 1.77
C VAL A 48 -2.94 19.85 1.45
N ASP A 49 -2.71 20.68 2.47
CA ASP A 49 -2.00 21.94 2.30
C ASP A 49 -0.54 21.74 1.85
N ALA A 50 0.09 22.81 1.35
CA ALA A 50 1.42 22.74 0.75
C ALA A 50 2.51 22.26 1.72
N GLU A 51 2.40 22.59 3.01
CA GLU A 51 3.37 22.20 4.04
C GLU A 51 3.27 20.70 4.31
N THR A 52 2.05 20.20 4.56
CA THR A 52 1.80 18.76 4.75
C THR A 52 2.20 17.97 3.50
N ARG A 53 1.89 18.48 2.30
CA ARG A 53 2.28 17.85 1.04
C ARG A 53 3.79 17.71 0.91
N ALA A 54 4.54 18.77 1.20
CA ALA A 54 6.01 18.76 1.11
C ALA A 54 6.61 17.72 2.06
N LEU A 55 6.12 17.68 3.31
CA LEU A 55 6.54 16.69 4.30
C LEU A 55 6.28 15.25 3.84
N VAL A 56 5.08 14.96 3.32
CA VAL A 56 4.75 13.62 2.80
C VAL A 56 5.70 13.24 1.66
N LEU A 57 5.93 14.13 0.70
CA LEU A 57 6.80 13.83 -0.44
C LEU A 57 8.27 13.65 -0.04
N GLU A 58 8.74 14.36 0.98
CA GLU A 58 10.09 14.21 1.54
C GLU A 58 10.26 12.84 2.21
N VAL A 59 9.34 12.46 3.10
CA VAL A 59 9.42 11.19 3.85
C VAL A 59 9.37 9.97 2.93
N PHE A 60 8.61 10.05 1.83
CA PHE A 60 8.45 8.95 0.86
C PHE A 60 9.32 9.10 -0.40
N ALA A 61 10.37 9.92 -0.35
CA ALA A 61 11.35 10.04 -1.44
C ALA A 61 12.33 8.86 -1.50
N ASP A 62 12.51 8.12 -0.40
CA ASP A 62 13.54 7.09 -0.28
C ASP A 62 12.94 5.68 -0.29
N SER A 63 13.24 4.92 -1.35
CA SER A 63 12.96 3.49 -1.44
C SER A 63 14.19 2.77 -1.99
N GLY A 64 15.37 3.02 -1.41
CA GLY A 64 16.67 2.53 -1.88
C GLY A 64 16.90 1.01 -1.85
N GLN A 65 15.88 0.19 -1.63
CA GLN A 65 15.99 -1.28 -1.55
C GLN A 65 15.11 -2.04 -2.56
N ALA A 66 14.42 -1.33 -3.46
CA ALA A 66 13.53 -1.93 -4.44
C ALA A 66 14.24 -2.91 -5.39
N GLU A 67 15.37 -2.51 -5.95
CA GLU A 67 16.15 -3.33 -6.90
C GLU A 67 16.65 -4.62 -6.25
N PHE A 68 17.17 -4.55 -5.02
CA PHE A 68 17.62 -5.71 -4.27
C PHE A 68 16.52 -6.76 -4.08
N VAL A 69 15.31 -6.33 -3.72
CA VAL A 69 14.18 -7.26 -3.54
C VAL A 69 13.80 -7.90 -4.87
N VAL A 70 13.72 -7.12 -5.93
CA VAL A 70 13.37 -7.60 -7.28
C VAL A 70 14.37 -8.66 -7.75
N ASP A 71 15.65 -8.36 -7.68
CA ASP A 71 16.71 -9.28 -8.10
C ASP A 71 16.66 -10.59 -7.31
N ARG A 72 16.50 -10.49 -5.99
CA ARG A 72 16.53 -11.66 -5.12
C ARG A 72 15.32 -12.57 -5.29
N VAL A 73 14.13 -11.99 -5.49
CA VAL A 73 12.89 -12.75 -5.73
C VAL A 73 12.94 -13.41 -7.11
N ARG A 74 13.40 -12.70 -8.14
CA ARG A 74 13.53 -13.27 -9.50
C ARG A 74 14.53 -14.42 -9.53
N ALA A 75 15.71 -14.25 -8.93
CA ALA A 75 16.70 -15.32 -8.84
C ALA A 75 16.14 -16.56 -8.13
N ALA A 76 15.38 -16.38 -7.04
CA ALA A 76 14.75 -17.50 -6.35
C ALA A 76 13.69 -18.21 -7.22
N ILE A 77 12.89 -17.47 -8.00
CA ILE A 77 11.90 -18.05 -8.92
C ILE A 77 12.58 -18.79 -10.08
N GLU A 78 13.71 -18.28 -10.57
CA GLU A 78 14.50 -18.97 -11.60
C GLU A 78 15.07 -20.30 -11.08
N GLU A 79 15.54 -20.33 -9.83
CA GLU A 79 16.01 -21.55 -9.16
C GLU A 79 14.89 -22.54 -8.84
N ASP A 80 13.74 -22.07 -8.36
CA ASP A 80 12.54 -22.88 -8.10
C ASP A 80 11.26 -22.22 -8.65
N PRO A 81 10.84 -22.61 -9.88
CA PRO A 81 9.64 -22.04 -10.52
C PRO A 81 8.34 -22.22 -9.73
N LYS A 82 8.27 -23.16 -8.78
CA LYS A 82 7.08 -23.36 -7.94
C LYS A 82 6.83 -22.16 -7.01
N LEU A 83 7.87 -21.39 -6.70
CA LEU A 83 7.77 -20.19 -5.87
C LEU A 83 6.90 -19.11 -6.53
N GLY A 84 6.90 -19.00 -7.86
CA GLY A 84 6.15 -17.96 -8.58
C GLY A 84 4.65 -17.98 -8.26
N GLY A 85 4.02 -19.15 -8.29
CA GLY A 85 2.58 -19.27 -7.97
C GLY A 85 2.26 -18.91 -6.51
N ARG A 86 3.11 -19.35 -5.57
CA ARG A 86 2.95 -19.06 -4.13
C ARG A 86 3.13 -17.57 -3.84
N LEU A 87 4.20 -16.96 -4.34
CA LEU A 87 4.50 -15.55 -4.11
C LEU A 87 3.48 -14.63 -4.82
N ALA A 88 2.93 -15.04 -5.95
CA ALA A 88 1.81 -14.34 -6.60
C ALA A 88 0.55 -14.30 -5.72
N LEU A 89 0.17 -15.44 -5.13
CA LEU A 89 -0.95 -15.51 -4.18
C LEU A 89 -0.68 -14.66 -2.94
N TRP A 90 0.55 -14.67 -2.45
CA TRP A 90 0.97 -13.83 -1.34
C TRP A 90 0.82 -12.33 -1.66
N GLY A 91 1.30 -11.88 -2.83
CA GLY A 91 1.15 -10.50 -3.29
C GLY A 91 -0.31 -10.04 -3.37
N ARG A 92 -1.20 -10.88 -3.92
CA ARG A 92 -2.66 -10.62 -3.92
C ARG A 92 -3.24 -10.48 -2.52
N ARG A 93 -2.82 -11.32 -1.58
CA ARG A 93 -3.26 -11.26 -0.19
C ARG A 93 -2.84 -9.94 0.47
N LEU A 94 -1.61 -9.48 0.23
CA LEU A 94 -1.11 -8.21 0.77
C LEU A 94 -1.98 -7.02 0.36
N VAL A 95 -2.29 -6.87 -0.93
CA VAL A 95 -3.14 -5.76 -1.39
C VAL A 95 -4.58 -5.90 -0.91
N GLY A 96 -5.12 -7.12 -0.87
CA GLY A 96 -6.48 -7.37 -0.37
C GLY A 96 -6.65 -7.00 1.11
N GLU A 97 -5.69 -7.39 1.96
CA GLU A 97 -5.70 -7.03 3.38
C GLU A 97 -5.52 -5.53 3.59
N ALA A 98 -4.61 -4.88 2.85
CA ALA A 98 -4.41 -3.44 2.93
C ALA A 98 -5.68 -2.67 2.57
N LEU A 99 -6.35 -3.04 1.47
CA LEU A 99 -7.63 -2.45 1.07
C LEU A 99 -8.74 -2.69 2.11
N SER A 100 -8.81 -3.89 2.68
CA SER A 100 -9.81 -4.24 3.70
C SER A 100 -9.63 -3.41 4.98
N GLN A 101 -8.39 -3.22 5.43
CA GLN A 101 -8.12 -2.35 6.60
C GLN A 101 -8.36 -0.88 6.29
N ALA A 102 -8.01 -0.40 5.08
CA ALA A 102 -8.30 0.97 4.66
C ALA A 102 -9.81 1.26 4.66
N GLN A 103 -10.63 0.33 4.16
CA GLN A 103 -12.09 0.42 4.19
C GLN A 103 -12.63 0.45 5.62
N ARG A 104 -12.11 -0.38 6.52
CA ARG A 104 -12.49 -0.38 7.94
C ARG A 104 -12.19 0.97 8.60
N ILE A 105 -10.98 1.49 8.40
CA ILE A 105 -10.59 2.80 8.94
C ILE A 105 -11.51 3.91 8.40
N ALA A 106 -11.84 3.87 7.10
CA ALA A 106 -12.72 4.85 6.48
C ALA A 106 -14.16 4.77 7.04
N ALA A 107 -14.68 3.58 7.29
CA ALA A 107 -16.00 3.38 7.89
C ALA A 107 -16.07 3.83 9.36
N ASP A 108 -14.98 3.65 10.11
CA ASP A 108 -14.92 4.00 11.53
C ASP A 108 -14.56 5.48 11.77
N ARG A 109 -14.21 6.25 10.72
CA ARG A 109 -13.69 7.61 10.83
C ARG A 109 -14.27 8.58 9.82
N ASP A 110 -15.35 9.23 10.25
CA ASP A 110 -16.01 10.32 9.53
C ASP A 110 -15.04 11.45 9.11
N SER A 111 -13.97 11.73 9.89
CA SER A 111 -12.99 12.76 9.53
C SER A 111 -12.04 12.36 8.39
N LEU A 112 -11.71 11.07 8.25
CA LEU A 112 -10.95 10.56 7.09
C LEU A 112 -11.86 10.40 5.88
N ALA A 113 -13.09 9.95 6.11
CA ALA A 113 -14.13 9.98 5.11
C ALA A 113 -14.40 11.42 4.63
N ALA A 114 -14.37 12.43 5.51
CA ALA A 114 -14.54 13.84 5.17
C ALA A 114 -13.28 14.49 4.56
N LEU A 115 -12.08 13.99 4.86
CA LEU A 115 -10.88 14.39 4.12
C LEU A 115 -11.01 13.96 2.64
N LEU A 116 -11.57 12.77 2.42
CA LEU A 116 -11.82 12.25 1.09
C LEU A 116 -13.09 12.86 0.47
N ALA A 117 -14.22 12.96 1.15
CA ALA A 117 -15.51 13.40 0.59
C ALA A 117 -15.74 14.92 0.68
N GLY A 118 -14.97 15.60 1.51
CA GLY A 118 -15.06 17.04 1.75
C GLY A 118 -15.69 17.36 3.10
N SER A 119 -15.46 18.59 3.54
CA SER A 119 -16.14 19.20 4.67
C SER A 119 -16.95 20.40 4.19
N VAL A 120 -17.77 20.99 5.06
CA VAL A 120 -18.55 22.20 4.75
C VAL A 120 -17.68 23.33 4.17
N ASP A 121 -16.40 23.40 4.58
CA ASP A 121 -15.45 24.45 4.19
C ASP A 121 -14.41 24.02 3.14
N ARG A 122 -14.39 22.74 2.73
CA ARG A 122 -13.47 22.22 1.70
C ARG A 122 -14.15 21.17 0.82
N PRO A 123 -14.26 21.37 -0.50
CA PRO A 123 -14.74 20.31 -1.38
C PRO A 123 -13.77 19.13 -1.33
N GLY A 124 -14.29 17.92 -1.15
CA GLY A 124 -13.48 16.71 -1.24
C GLY A 124 -13.58 16.06 -2.61
N LEU A 125 -12.96 14.89 -2.70
CA LEU A 125 -13.09 13.93 -3.78
C LEU A 125 -14.54 13.51 -3.93
N ASP A 126 -15.05 13.67 -5.15
CA ASP A 126 -16.20 12.91 -5.56
C ASP A 126 -15.87 11.40 -5.60
N LEU A 127 -16.91 10.56 -5.58
CA LEU A 127 -16.75 9.10 -5.67
C LEU A 127 -15.96 8.66 -6.91
N ALA A 128 -16.01 9.43 -7.99
CA ALA A 128 -15.28 9.14 -9.22
C ALA A 128 -13.77 9.37 -9.04
N ALA A 129 -13.35 10.38 -8.28
CA ALA A 129 -11.96 10.66 -7.96
C ALA A 129 -11.37 9.60 -7.02
N ILE A 130 -12.15 9.14 -6.03
CA ILE A 130 -11.78 7.99 -5.19
C ILE A 130 -11.61 6.74 -6.04
N GLY A 131 -12.55 6.47 -6.95
CA GLY A 131 -12.45 5.34 -7.89
C GLY A 131 -11.18 5.40 -8.74
N ARG A 132 -10.87 6.56 -9.33
CA ARG A 132 -9.66 6.77 -10.12
C ARG A 132 -8.38 6.58 -9.31
N MET A 133 -8.35 7.04 -8.05
CA MET A 133 -7.23 6.81 -7.14
C MET A 133 -7.00 5.32 -6.91
N LEU A 134 -8.05 4.57 -6.56
CA LEU A 134 -7.96 3.13 -6.34
C LEU A 134 -7.50 2.37 -7.60
N THR A 135 -7.96 2.78 -8.79
CA THR A 135 -7.48 2.23 -10.06
C THR A 135 -5.97 2.41 -10.19
N ARG A 136 -5.44 3.62 -9.98
CA ARG A 136 -3.98 3.88 -10.08
C ARG A 136 -3.17 3.08 -9.06
N LEU A 137 -3.65 2.95 -7.82
CA LEU A 137 -2.99 2.12 -6.79
C LEU A 137 -2.94 0.65 -7.21
N THR A 138 -4.01 0.15 -7.83
CA THR A 138 -4.10 -1.24 -8.31
C THR A 138 -3.19 -1.47 -9.51
N GLU A 139 -3.13 -0.54 -10.46
CA GLU A 139 -2.22 -0.58 -11.61
C GLU A 139 -0.75 -0.57 -11.16
N ALA A 140 -0.39 0.29 -10.20
CA ALA A 140 0.96 0.35 -9.64
C ALA A 140 1.32 -0.95 -8.89
N HIS A 141 0.37 -1.56 -8.17
CA HIS A 141 0.55 -2.87 -7.57
C HIS A 141 0.80 -3.95 -8.62
N THR A 142 0.02 -4.00 -9.69
CA THR A 142 0.21 -4.95 -10.81
C THR A 142 1.58 -4.77 -11.48
N ALA A 143 2.04 -3.53 -11.66
CA ALA A 143 3.36 -3.24 -12.18
C ALA A 143 4.47 -3.78 -11.26
N ARG A 144 4.33 -3.61 -9.94
CA ARG A 144 5.26 -4.18 -8.95
C ARG A 144 5.29 -5.71 -8.99
N MET A 145 4.14 -6.36 -9.08
CA MET A 145 4.06 -7.83 -9.22
C MET A 145 4.76 -8.30 -10.49
N THR A 146 4.53 -7.61 -11.61
CA THR A 146 5.22 -7.88 -12.88
C THR A 146 6.73 -7.72 -12.75
N ALA A 147 7.20 -6.68 -12.07
CA ALA A 147 8.63 -6.44 -11.85
C ALA A 147 9.31 -7.61 -11.10
N LEU A 148 8.62 -8.20 -10.12
CA LEU A 148 9.06 -9.39 -9.40
C LEU A 148 9.02 -10.69 -10.23
N GLY A 149 8.50 -10.66 -11.46
CA GLY A 149 8.25 -11.86 -12.26
C GLY A 149 7.00 -12.63 -11.84
N LEU A 150 6.04 -11.97 -11.19
CA LEU A 150 4.83 -12.57 -10.64
C LEU A 150 3.59 -12.13 -11.41
N GLN A 151 2.59 -13.00 -11.45
CA GLN A 151 1.26 -12.67 -11.99
C GLN A 151 0.43 -11.98 -10.89
N ALA A 152 -0.16 -10.82 -11.21
CA ALA A 152 -1.09 -10.11 -10.33
C ALA A 152 -2.43 -10.85 -10.24
#